data_AF-A0A1H9K9F4-F1
#
_entry.id   AF-A0A1H9K9F4-F1
#
_cell.length_a   1.000
_cell.length_b   1.000
_cell.length_c   1.000
_cell.angle_alpha   90.00
_cell.angle_beta   90.00
_cell.angle_gamma   90.00
#
_symmetry.space_group_name_H-M   'P 1'
#
loop_
_entity.id
_entity.type
_entity.pdbx_description
1 polymer ?
#
loop_
_entity_poly.entity_id
_entity_poly.type
_entity_poly.pdbx_seq_one_letter_code
_entity_poly.pdbx_strand_id
1 'polypeptide(L)'
;MNAYQLLFNVTVEHRYFTNHACKSLVFVPTPGTSRLFNRPGLLFKTAANRLSVFFETSKQDRLHMYAEDGLTLIFKVFSNDANFFLYTAPAGRSQDVLLCFDNQQPTGDAVGRQLLHGDTFVSDMDYKYLNSDRIRRCLQPRDYHVPPCFIIQFTIHSDSHLLSLDQETGDARIFFISFASNRTFWKYYLMDDLSRRSLYIKDLDSSVVFEEIGEAILPGNHSAKILQSTQAIEMHERPHQRLQLKESLKESQNPRDRVLINRLPNASVSHMHSDWVGGKMEKISEIYVN
;
A
#
# COMPACT_ATOMS: atom_id res chain seq x y z
N MET A 1 36.98 -6.13 12.27
CA MET A 1 35.67 -6.80 12.39
C MET A 1 34.63 -5.77 12.78
N ASN A 2 33.47 -5.74 12.13
CA ASN A 2 32.38 -4.86 12.54
C ASN A 2 31.84 -5.30 13.91
N ALA A 3 31.69 -4.36 14.84
CA ALA A 3 31.15 -4.64 16.17
C ALA A 3 29.71 -5.16 16.12
N TYR A 4 28.97 -4.78 15.07
CA TYR A 4 27.60 -5.21 14.82
C TYR A 4 27.45 -5.84 13.44
N GLN A 5 26.63 -6.89 13.37
CA GLN A 5 26.24 -7.55 12.13
C GLN A 5 24.72 -7.53 11.95
N LEU A 6 24.26 -7.47 10.70
CA LEU A 6 22.85 -7.47 10.35
C LEU A 6 22.24 -8.83 10.68
N LEU A 7 21.22 -8.90 11.54
CA LEU A 7 20.46 -10.12 11.78
C LEU A 7 19.44 -10.35 10.67
N PHE A 8 18.63 -9.33 10.38
CA PHE A 8 17.73 -9.30 9.23
C PHE A 8 17.36 -7.87 8.85
N ASN A 9 16.85 -7.74 7.64
CA ASN A 9 16.33 -6.53 7.06
C ASN A 9 14.93 -6.79 6.48
N VAL A 10 13.99 -5.90 6.76
CA VAL A 10 12.68 -5.88 6.10
C VAL A 10 12.51 -4.55 5.39
N THR A 11 12.30 -4.60 4.08
CA THR A 11 12.00 -3.44 3.24
C THR A 11 10.54 -3.49 2.78
N VAL A 12 9.79 -2.43 3.03
CA VAL A 12 8.38 -2.33 2.62
C VAL A 12 8.29 -1.54 1.33
N GLU A 13 7.93 -2.20 0.24
CA GLU A 13 7.73 -1.60 -1.07
C GLU A 13 6.26 -1.30 -1.30
N HIS A 14 5.95 -0.22 -2.01
CA HIS A 14 4.58 0.17 -2.29
C HIS A 14 4.45 0.85 -3.64
N ARG A 15 3.64 0.29 -4.56
CA ARG A 15 3.49 0.75 -5.95
C ARG A 15 3.00 2.20 -6.11
N TYR A 16 2.21 2.70 -5.17
CA TYR A 16 1.70 4.08 -5.18
C TYR A 16 2.82 5.14 -5.26
N PHE A 17 3.94 4.90 -4.60
CA PHE A 17 5.04 5.86 -4.57
C PHE A 17 5.95 5.67 -5.77
N THR A 18 6.39 6.79 -6.37
CA THR A 18 7.23 6.79 -7.59
C THR A 18 8.54 6.01 -7.40
N ASN A 19 9.09 6.02 -6.18
CA ASN A 19 10.32 5.30 -5.82
C ASN A 19 10.06 4.01 -5.03
N HIS A 20 8.81 3.54 -5.01
CA HIS A 20 8.33 2.40 -4.23
C HIS A 20 8.52 2.48 -2.70
N ALA A 21 8.98 3.62 -2.15
CA ALA A 21 9.29 3.73 -0.73
C ALA A 21 8.18 4.47 0.03
N CYS A 22 7.41 3.73 0.84
CA CYS A 22 6.44 4.32 1.76
C CYS A 22 7.16 4.92 2.99
N LYS A 23 7.35 6.25 2.99
CA LYS A 23 8.12 6.96 4.04
C LYS A 23 7.31 7.28 5.30
N SER A 24 5.99 7.09 5.27
CA SER A 24 5.10 7.38 6.39
C SER A 24 5.07 6.27 7.44
N LEU A 25 5.78 5.16 7.22
CA LEU A 25 5.76 4.00 8.10
C LEU A 25 6.59 4.21 9.38
N VAL A 26 6.02 3.80 10.50
CA VAL A 26 6.64 3.86 11.83
C VAL A 26 6.65 2.46 12.43
N PHE A 27 7.85 1.91 12.63
CA PHE A 27 8.05 0.58 13.21
C PHE A 27 8.24 0.69 14.72
N VAL A 28 7.36 0.04 15.48
CA VAL A 28 7.34 0.09 16.94
C VAL A 28 7.50 -1.32 17.51
N PRO A 29 8.60 -1.63 18.22
CA PRO A 29 8.73 -2.93 18.87
C PRO A 29 7.65 -3.11 19.95
N THR A 30 7.15 -4.34 20.09
CA THR A 30 6.28 -4.69 21.22
C THR A 30 7.03 -4.62 22.55
N PRO A 31 6.35 -4.52 23.72
CA PRO A 31 7.04 -4.52 25.01
C PRO A 31 7.96 -5.73 25.23
N GLY A 32 7.58 -6.91 24.75
CA GLY A 32 8.41 -8.12 24.82
C GLY A 32 9.71 -7.94 24.01
N THR A 33 9.57 -7.46 22.78
CA THR A 33 10.70 -7.14 21.90
C THR A 33 11.59 -6.01 22.44
N SER A 34 11.02 -4.96 23.01
CA SER A 34 11.79 -3.88 23.64
C SER A 34 12.62 -4.37 24.83
N ARG A 35 12.11 -5.33 25.62
CA ARG A 35 12.90 -5.94 26.72
C ARG A 35 14.11 -6.70 26.20
N LEU A 36 14.01 -7.31 25.01
CA LEU A 36 15.13 -7.99 24.35
C LEU A 36 16.18 -6.98 23.86
N PHE A 37 15.74 -5.84 23.32
CA PHE A 37 16.65 -4.74 22.91
C PHE A 37 17.29 -4.00 24.09
N ASN A 38 16.61 -3.95 25.25
CA ASN A 38 17.17 -3.36 26.47
C ASN A 38 18.24 -4.25 27.13
N ARG A 39 18.43 -5.47 26.63
CA ARG A 39 19.56 -6.34 27.02
C ARG A 39 20.71 -6.13 26.04
N PRO A 40 21.96 -6.11 26.53
CA PRO A 40 23.06 -5.62 25.73
C PRO A 40 23.40 -6.63 24.63
N GLY A 41 23.27 -6.23 23.35
CA GLY A 41 23.72 -7.02 22.20
C GLY A 41 22.80 -7.00 20.98
N LEU A 42 21.56 -6.50 21.08
CA LEU A 42 20.68 -6.28 19.93
C LEU A 42 20.43 -4.77 19.73
N LEU A 43 20.36 -4.33 18.49
CA LEU A 43 19.86 -3.00 18.13
C LEU A 43 19.00 -3.08 16.89
N PHE A 44 18.06 -2.17 16.76
CA PHE A 44 17.34 -1.98 15.51
C PHE A 44 17.47 -0.54 15.04
N LYS A 45 17.41 -0.36 13.72
CA LYS A 45 17.35 0.93 13.06
C LYS A 45 16.19 0.93 12.09
N THR A 46 15.54 2.08 11.98
CA THR A 46 14.51 2.33 10.97
C THR A 46 15.02 3.41 10.02
N ALA A 47 14.72 3.26 8.73
CA ALA A 47 15.04 4.26 7.72
C ALA A 47 13.98 4.23 6.62
N ALA A 48 13.22 5.32 6.47
CA ALA A 48 12.10 5.42 5.51
C ALA A 48 11.14 4.22 5.60
N ASN A 49 11.26 3.27 4.69
CA ASN A 49 10.43 2.07 4.55
C ASN A 49 11.10 0.78 5.06
N ARG A 50 12.21 0.90 5.80
CA ARG A 50 13.07 -0.22 6.15
C ARG A 50 13.27 -0.38 7.65
N LEU A 51 13.20 -1.62 8.10
CA LEU A 51 13.57 -2.08 9.45
C LEU A 51 14.83 -2.94 9.33
N SER A 52 15.88 -2.61 10.08
CA SER A 52 17.10 -3.41 10.14
C SER A 52 17.41 -3.76 11.58
N VAL A 53 17.53 -5.04 11.89
CA VAL A 53 17.91 -5.54 13.20
C VAL A 53 19.35 -6.04 13.12
N PHE A 54 20.17 -5.68 14.10
CA PHE A 54 21.57 -6.05 14.19
C PHE A 54 21.86 -6.67 15.55
N PHE A 55 22.91 -7.48 15.60
CA PHE A 55 23.43 -8.04 16.83
C PHE A 55 24.93 -7.74 16.96
N GLU A 56 25.41 -7.67 18.20
CA GLU A 56 26.81 -7.45 18.52
C GLU A 56 27.57 -8.77 18.36
N THR A 57 28.61 -8.77 17.51
CA THR A 57 29.38 -9.98 17.17
C THR A 57 30.01 -10.62 18.42
N SER A 58 30.42 -9.81 19.40
CA SER A 58 31.01 -10.26 20.67
C SER A 58 30.05 -11.03 21.57
N LYS A 59 28.74 -11.02 21.28
CA LYS A 59 27.68 -11.63 22.10
C LYS A 59 26.87 -12.68 21.34
N GLN A 60 27.45 -13.24 20.27
CA GLN A 60 26.79 -14.22 19.42
C GLN A 60 26.31 -15.45 20.21
N ASP A 61 27.08 -15.95 21.18
CA ASP A 61 26.68 -17.10 22.01
C ASP A 61 25.37 -16.85 22.79
N ARG A 62 25.15 -15.60 23.24
CA ARG A 62 23.91 -15.22 23.93
C ARG A 62 22.73 -15.17 22.96
N LEU A 63 22.97 -14.74 21.72
CA LEU A 63 21.96 -14.74 20.68
C LEU A 63 21.54 -16.17 20.34
N HIS A 64 22.50 -17.10 20.20
CA HIS A 64 22.25 -18.53 20.01
C HIS A 64 21.43 -19.13 21.15
N MET A 65 21.78 -18.84 22.40
CA MET A 65 21.02 -19.29 23.57
C MET A 65 19.55 -18.83 23.52
N TYR A 66 19.28 -17.58 23.12
CA TYR A 66 17.88 -17.15 22.93
C TYR A 66 17.20 -17.82 21.74
N ALA A 67 17.96 -18.19 20.71
CA ALA A 67 17.44 -18.84 19.52
C ALA A 67 17.09 -20.33 19.77
N GLU A 68 17.72 -21.00 20.74
CA GLU A 68 17.33 -22.34 21.20
C GLU A 68 15.87 -22.39 21.67
N ASP A 69 15.42 -21.33 22.36
CA ASP A 69 14.04 -21.18 22.82
C ASP A 69 13.09 -20.55 21.76
N GLY A 70 13.58 -20.28 20.54
CA GLY A 70 12.82 -19.61 19.49
C GLY A 70 12.67 -18.10 19.72
N LEU A 71 13.77 -17.36 19.61
CA LEU A 71 13.82 -15.91 19.77
C LEU A 71 12.82 -15.23 18.83
N THR A 72 11.80 -14.58 19.41
CA THR A 72 10.76 -13.90 18.63
C THR A 72 10.81 -12.38 18.80
N LEU A 73 11.00 -11.67 17.70
CA LEU A 73 10.97 -10.21 17.61
C LEU A 73 9.71 -9.77 16.85
N ILE A 74 8.94 -8.86 17.44
CA ILE A 74 7.64 -8.43 16.95
C ILE A 74 7.60 -6.91 16.87
N PHE A 75 7.25 -6.41 15.69
CA PHE A 75 7.11 -5.00 15.40
C PHE A 75 5.70 -4.70 14.91
N LYS A 76 5.06 -3.71 15.53
CA LYS A 76 3.82 -3.11 15.03
C LYS A 76 4.21 -1.99 14.07
N VAL A 77 3.58 -1.95 12.90
CA VAL A 77 3.86 -0.90 11.92
C VAL A 77 2.64 0.00 11.80
N PHE A 78 2.85 1.30 12.02
CA PHE A 78 1.83 2.34 11.88
C PHE A 78 2.16 3.22 10.66
N SER A 79 1.17 3.97 10.16
CA SER A 79 1.38 5.01 9.17
C SER A 79 1.02 6.37 9.76
N ASN A 80 1.90 7.35 9.58
CA ASN A 80 1.59 8.76 9.86
C ASN A 80 0.76 9.43 8.75
N ASP A 81 0.51 8.70 7.66
CA ASP A 81 -0.39 9.13 6.59
C ASP A 81 -1.79 8.54 6.82
N ALA A 82 -2.75 9.42 7.11
CA ALA A 82 -4.15 9.07 7.34
C ALA A 82 -4.81 8.43 6.11
N ASN A 83 -4.27 8.66 4.91
CA ASN A 83 -4.80 8.15 3.67
C ASN A 83 -4.19 6.81 3.24
N PHE A 84 -3.30 6.21 4.06
CA PHE A 84 -2.58 4.98 3.72
C PHE A 84 -3.48 3.89 3.13
N PHE A 85 -4.58 3.56 3.80
CA PHE A 85 -5.50 2.51 3.35
C PHE A 85 -6.38 2.89 2.15
N LEU A 86 -6.40 4.16 1.75
CA LEU A 86 -7.15 4.60 0.58
C LEU A 86 -6.42 4.24 -0.71
N TYR A 87 -5.08 4.32 -0.73
CA TYR A 87 -4.24 3.98 -1.88
C TYR A 87 -3.53 2.62 -1.77
N THR A 88 -3.63 1.91 -0.64
CA THR A 88 -3.00 0.59 -0.46
C THR A 88 -3.97 -0.52 -0.84
N ALA A 89 -3.50 -1.51 -1.61
CA ALA A 89 -4.17 -2.79 -1.79
C ALA A 89 -3.44 -3.90 -0.99
N PRO A 90 -4.16 -4.86 -0.38
CA PRO A 90 -5.61 -5.05 -0.42
C PRO A 90 -6.38 -3.93 0.27
N ALA A 91 -7.54 -3.61 -0.30
CA ALA A 91 -8.35 -2.47 0.11
C ALA A 91 -9.26 -2.84 1.27
N GLY A 92 -9.32 -1.99 2.29
CA GLY A 92 -10.31 -2.11 3.35
C GLY A 92 -9.89 -3.10 4.43
N ARG A 93 -9.62 -2.57 5.61
CA ARG A 93 -9.54 -3.38 6.82
C ARG A 93 -10.96 -3.68 7.30
N SER A 94 -11.38 -4.95 7.33
CA SER A 94 -12.51 -5.32 8.17
C SER A 94 -12.11 -5.15 9.65
N GLN A 95 -13.05 -4.79 10.52
CA GLN A 95 -12.72 -4.47 11.92
C GLN A 95 -12.02 -5.62 12.66
N ASP A 96 -12.19 -6.86 12.19
CA ASP A 96 -11.73 -8.07 12.85
C ASP A 96 -10.46 -8.71 12.25
N VAL A 97 -9.83 -8.07 11.26
CA VAL A 97 -8.61 -8.61 10.64
C VAL A 97 -7.45 -7.62 10.65
N LEU A 98 -6.23 -8.18 10.56
CA LEU A 98 -4.98 -7.44 10.51
C LEU A 98 -3.96 -8.21 9.69
N LEU A 99 -3.21 -7.50 8.85
CA LEU A 99 -2.08 -8.07 8.11
C LEU A 99 -0.97 -8.46 9.09
N CYS A 100 -0.47 -9.68 8.95
CA CYS A 100 0.63 -10.18 9.77
C CYS A 100 1.59 -11.00 8.93
N PHE A 101 2.83 -10.55 8.92
CA PHE A 101 3.91 -11.12 8.12
C PHE A 101 4.93 -11.82 9.02
N ASP A 102 5.41 -12.97 8.59
CA ASP A 102 6.46 -13.70 9.29
C ASP A 102 7.48 -14.35 8.36
N ASN A 103 8.59 -14.75 8.96
CA ASN A 103 9.73 -15.37 8.28
C ASN A 103 9.70 -16.91 8.29
N GLN A 104 8.57 -17.55 8.61
CA GLN A 104 8.50 -19.02 8.68
C GLN A 104 8.30 -19.66 7.31
N GLN A 105 7.60 -18.98 6.41
CA GLN A 105 7.35 -19.43 5.05
C GLN A 105 7.59 -18.29 4.04
N PRO A 106 8.80 -17.72 3.97
CA PRO A 106 9.10 -16.70 2.98
C PRO A 106 8.95 -17.30 1.57
N THR A 107 8.37 -16.54 0.66
CA THR A 107 8.29 -16.91 -0.75
C THR A 107 9.39 -16.20 -1.54
N GLY A 108 9.68 -16.68 -2.76
CA GLY A 108 10.60 -16.03 -3.68
C GLY A 108 9.83 -15.26 -4.75
N ASP A 109 10.26 -14.05 -5.07
CA ASP A 109 9.80 -13.38 -6.29
C ASP A 109 10.55 -13.89 -7.55
N ALA A 110 10.18 -13.39 -8.72
CA ALA A 110 10.78 -13.80 -10.00
C ALA A 110 12.29 -13.52 -10.10
N VAL A 111 12.84 -12.65 -9.24
CA VAL A 111 14.26 -12.26 -9.19
C VAL A 111 14.97 -12.94 -8.01
N GLY A 112 14.27 -13.77 -7.23
CA GLY A 112 14.80 -14.49 -6.07
C GLY A 112 14.81 -13.69 -4.77
N ARG A 113 14.11 -12.54 -4.69
CA ARG A 113 13.95 -11.79 -3.44
C ARG A 113 13.02 -12.54 -2.49
N GLN A 114 13.33 -12.51 -1.20
CA GLN A 114 12.50 -13.14 -0.17
C GLN A 114 11.33 -12.23 0.21
N LEU A 115 10.11 -12.67 -0.07
CA LEU A 115 8.88 -12.00 0.30
C LEU A 115 8.30 -12.62 1.58
N LEU A 116 7.73 -11.79 2.46
CA LEU A 116 7.02 -12.24 3.66
C LEU A 116 5.51 -12.48 3.42
N HIS A 117 5.08 -12.56 2.16
CA HIS A 117 3.70 -12.77 1.71
C HIS A 117 3.66 -13.79 0.57
N GLY A 118 2.47 -14.33 0.28
CA GLY A 118 2.31 -15.46 -0.65
C GLY A 118 2.40 -15.11 -2.15
N ASP A 119 1.88 -13.95 -2.53
CA ASP A 119 1.71 -13.56 -3.94
C ASP A 119 2.74 -12.49 -4.39
N THR A 120 2.64 -12.01 -5.63
CA THR A 120 3.50 -10.91 -6.13
C THR A 120 3.37 -9.62 -5.30
N PHE A 121 2.19 -9.38 -4.74
CA PHE A 121 1.92 -8.32 -3.79
C PHE A 121 1.15 -8.90 -2.60
N VAL A 122 1.14 -8.17 -1.47
CA VAL A 122 0.27 -8.48 -0.34
C VAL A 122 -1.17 -8.64 -0.84
N SER A 123 -1.85 -9.69 -0.40
CA SER A 123 -3.21 -10.04 -0.80
C SER A 123 -4.12 -10.28 0.40
N ASP A 124 -5.41 -10.55 0.15
CA ASP A 124 -6.36 -10.81 1.22
C ASP A 124 -6.02 -12.06 2.04
N MET A 125 -5.20 -12.97 1.50
CA MET A 125 -4.72 -14.19 2.18
C MET A 125 -3.73 -13.89 3.32
N ASP A 126 -3.12 -12.72 3.31
CA ASP A 126 -2.18 -12.27 4.34
C ASP A 126 -2.89 -11.73 5.60
N TYR A 127 -4.20 -11.47 5.51
CA TYR A 127 -4.99 -11.09 6.67
C TYR A 127 -5.10 -12.25 7.67
N LYS A 128 -4.96 -11.91 8.94
CA LYS A 128 -5.21 -12.80 10.08
C LYS A 128 -6.28 -12.19 10.97
N TYR A 129 -7.12 -13.02 11.57
CA TYR A 129 -8.13 -12.54 12.51
C TYR A 129 -7.49 -11.96 13.78
N LEU A 130 -7.99 -10.81 14.24
CA LEU A 130 -7.57 -10.15 15.47
C LEU A 130 -7.79 -11.02 16.71
N ASN A 131 -8.80 -11.90 16.67
CA ASN A 131 -9.10 -12.82 17.76
C ASN A 131 -8.15 -14.02 17.85
N SER A 132 -7.29 -14.23 16.84
CA SER A 132 -6.30 -15.30 16.87
C SER A 132 -5.28 -15.05 17.98
N ASP A 133 -4.86 -16.10 18.68
CA ASP A 133 -3.88 -16.00 19.77
C ASP A 133 -2.58 -15.34 19.32
N ARG A 134 -2.20 -15.57 18.07
CA ARG A 134 -1.02 -15.00 17.45
C ARG A 134 -1.08 -13.46 17.43
N ILE A 135 -2.19 -12.89 16.96
CA ILE A 135 -2.35 -11.43 16.89
C ILE A 135 -2.60 -10.82 18.27
N ARG A 136 -3.41 -11.48 19.11
CA ARG A 136 -3.72 -11.01 20.48
C ARG A 136 -2.47 -10.79 21.32
N ARG A 137 -1.46 -11.66 21.20
CA ARG A 137 -0.17 -11.53 21.92
C ARG A 137 0.67 -10.36 21.44
N CYS A 138 0.43 -9.86 20.24
CA CYS A 138 1.18 -8.75 19.63
C CYS A 138 0.58 -7.38 19.98
N LEU A 139 -0.72 -7.32 20.29
CA LEU A 139 -1.46 -6.08 20.51
C LEU A 139 -1.57 -5.72 21.99
N GLN A 140 -1.52 -4.43 22.28
CA GLN A 140 -1.81 -3.83 23.57
C GLN A 140 -3.21 -3.21 23.55
N PRO A 141 -3.86 -2.95 24.70
CA PRO A 141 -5.20 -2.34 24.74
C PRO A 141 -5.36 -1.06 23.90
N ARG A 142 -4.33 -0.19 23.92
CA ARG A 142 -4.32 1.04 23.11
C ARG A 142 -4.33 0.80 21.59
N ASP A 143 -3.81 -0.35 21.14
CA ASP A 143 -3.72 -0.69 19.72
C ASP A 143 -5.08 -1.12 19.16
N TYR A 144 -6.12 -1.28 19.98
CA TYR A 144 -7.48 -1.50 19.49
C TYR A 144 -8.18 -0.18 19.12
N HIS A 145 -7.70 0.95 19.62
CA HIS A 145 -8.23 2.29 19.28
C HIS A 145 -7.53 2.91 18.08
N VAL A 146 -6.21 2.76 18.02
CA VAL A 146 -5.40 3.16 16.87
C VAL A 146 -4.62 1.94 16.44
N PRO A 147 -5.18 1.13 15.54
CA PRO A 147 -4.56 -0.14 15.26
C PRO A 147 -3.43 -0.01 14.23
N PRO A 148 -2.42 -0.89 14.29
CA PRO A 148 -1.34 -0.88 13.32
C PRO A 148 -1.87 -1.17 11.92
N CYS A 149 -1.11 -0.72 10.92
CA CYS A 149 -1.29 -1.10 9.52
C CYS A 149 -1.06 -2.60 9.33
N PHE A 150 -0.01 -3.13 9.96
CA PHE A 150 0.34 -4.54 9.94
C PHE A 150 1.32 -4.88 11.06
N ILE A 151 1.54 -6.17 11.28
CA ILE A 151 2.53 -6.70 12.23
C ILE A 151 3.61 -7.46 11.46
N ILE A 152 4.86 -7.27 11.87
CA ILE A 152 6.00 -8.08 11.43
C ILE A 152 6.44 -8.93 12.62
N GLN A 153 6.51 -10.24 12.44
CA GLN A 153 7.01 -11.20 13.44
C GLN A 153 8.18 -11.98 12.85
N PHE A 154 9.33 -11.92 13.50
CA PHE A 154 10.49 -12.74 13.15
C PHE A 154 10.76 -13.72 14.28
N THR A 155 10.74 -15.01 13.97
CA THR A 155 11.17 -16.07 14.90
C THR A 155 12.49 -16.65 14.38
N ILE A 156 13.48 -16.68 15.25
CA ILE A 156 14.85 -17.08 14.96
C ILE A 156 15.16 -18.31 15.81
N HIS A 157 15.44 -19.41 15.12
CA HIS A 157 15.85 -20.68 15.70
C HIS A 157 17.37 -20.84 15.62
N SER A 158 17.94 -21.70 16.46
CA SER A 158 19.39 -21.92 16.55
C SER A 158 20.01 -22.48 15.26
N ASP A 159 19.23 -23.19 14.46
CA ASP A 159 19.60 -23.71 13.14
C ASP A 159 19.38 -22.71 11.99
N SER A 160 18.88 -21.50 12.30
CA SER A 160 18.57 -20.51 11.29
C SER A 160 19.83 -19.97 10.60
N HIS A 161 19.81 -19.94 9.26
CA HIS A 161 20.82 -19.28 8.45
C HIS A 161 21.01 -17.79 8.79
N LEU A 162 20.02 -17.14 9.44
CA LEU A 162 20.13 -15.76 9.94
C LEU A 162 21.24 -15.57 10.98
N LEU A 163 21.69 -16.65 11.63
CA LEU A 163 22.77 -16.65 12.63
C LEU A 163 24.15 -16.95 12.04
N SER A 164 24.25 -17.41 10.77
CA SER A 164 25.53 -17.78 10.14
C SER A 164 26.31 -16.57 9.65
N LEU A 165 27.52 -16.30 10.15
CA LEU A 165 28.32 -15.11 9.82
C LEU A 165 28.88 -15.07 8.38
N ASP A 166 28.54 -16.03 7.53
CA ASP A 166 29.11 -16.16 6.18
C ASP A 166 28.64 -15.02 5.25
N GLN A 167 29.58 -14.36 4.58
CA GLN A 167 29.31 -13.21 3.72
C GLN A 167 28.42 -13.54 2.51
N GLU A 168 28.38 -14.80 2.08
CA GLU A 168 27.52 -15.27 0.98
C GLU A 168 26.02 -15.31 1.35
N THR A 169 25.69 -15.18 2.65
CA THR A 169 24.31 -15.19 3.15
C THR A 169 23.68 -13.79 3.29
N GLY A 170 24.33 -12.74 2.76
CA GLY A 170 23.85 -11.37 2.85
C GLY A 170 22.41 -11.19 2.35
N ASP A 171 22.08 -11.80 1.20
CA ASP A 171 20.75 -11.74 0.60
C ASP A 171 19.72 -12.61 1.35
N ALA A 172 20.19 -13.67 2.02
CA ALA A 172 19.35 -14.53 2.86
C ALA A 172 18.75 -13.78 4.07
N ARG A 173 19.27 -12.59 4.39
CA ARG A 173 18.82 -11.75 5.51
C ARG A 173 17.93 -10.59 5.06
N ILE A 174 17.65 -10.47 3.76
CA ILE A 174 16.89 -9.35 3.19
C ILE A 174 15.51 -9.85 2.78
N PHE A 175 14.50 -9.29 3.43
CA PHE A 175 13.10 -9.62 3.24
C PHE A 175 12.32 -8.41 2.74
N PHE A 176 11.26 -8.67 1.99
CA PHE A 176 10.41 -7.65 1.38
C PHE A 176 8.95 -7.87 1.72
N ILE A 177 8.22 -6.76 1.83
CA ILE A 177 6.76 -6.73 1.86
C ILE A 177 6.33 -5.78 0.76
N SER A 178 5.62 -6.27 -0.26
CA SER A 178 5.29 -5.50 -1.45
C SER A 178 3.79 -5.20 -1.51
N PHE A 179 3.42 -3.95 -1.29
CA PHE A 179 2.04 -3.49 -1.42
C PHE A 179 1.74 -3.02 -2.84
N ALA A 180 0.58 -3.45 -3.36
CA ALA A 180 0.04 -2.89 -4.59
C ALA A 180 -0.66 -1.55 -4.33
N SER A 181 -0.81 -0.75 -5.38
CA SER A 181 -1.71 0.40 -5.35
C SER A 181 -3.14 -0.07 -5.44
N ASN A 182 -4.00 0.59 -4.70
CA ASN A 182 -5.42 0.50 -4.90
C ASN A 182 -5.82 1.07 -6.27
N ARG A 183 -6.98 0.67 -6.77
CA ARG A 183 -7.53 1.11 -8.05
C ARG A 183 -8.90 1.74 -7.83
N THR A 184 -9.22 2.78 -8.58
CA THR A 184 -10.52 3.48 -8.47
C THR A 184 -11.13 3.77 -9.82
N PHE A 185 -12.46 3.73 -9.90
CA PHE A 185 -13.18 4.30 -11.03
C PHE A 185 -13.19 5.83 -10.90
N TRP A 186 -12.94 6.54 -12.00
CA TRP A 186 -12.92 8.00 -11.98
C TRP A 186 -14.20 8.52 -12.62
N LYS A 187 -14.93 9.35 -11.86
CA LYS A 187 -16.24 9.87 -12.25
C LYS A 187 -16.17 11.40 -12.32
N TYR A 188 -16.28 11.93 -13.53
CA TYR A 188 -16.27 13.36 -13.80
C TYR A 188 -17.70 13.90 -13.88
N TYR A 189 -17.97 14.92 -13.07
CA TYR A 189 -19.19 15.71 -13.13
C TYR A 189 -18.91 17.00 -13.91
N LEU A 190 -19.46 17.11 -15.12
CA LEU A 190 -19.32 18.26 -16.00
C LEU A 190 -20.54 19.18 -15.83
N MET A 191 -20.34 20.34 -15.21
CA MET A 191 -21.42 21.20 -14.75
C MET A 191 -21.82 22.28 -15.77
N ASP A 192 -22.99 22.88 -15.55
CA ASP A 192 -23.47 24.08 -16.24
C ASP A 192 -23.41 23.98 -17.78
N ASP A 193 -22.71 24.89 -18.46
CA ASP A 193 -22.61 24.94 -19.92
C ASP A 193 -21.93 23.70 -20.54
N LEU A 194 -21.15 22.95 -19.77
CA LEU A 194 -20.52 21.72 -20.23
C LEU A 194 -21.54 20.58 -20.30
N SER A 195 -22.52 20.55 -19.38
CA SER A 195 -23.52 19.47 -19.32
C SER A 195 -24.33 19.33 -20.61
N ARG A 196 -24.55 20.43 -21.35
CA ARG A 196 -25.39 20.48 -22.56
C ARG A 196 -24.64 20.13 -23.85
N ARG A 197 -23.33 19.90 -23.78
CA ARG A 197 -22.48 19.68 -24.96
C ARG A 197 -22.23 18.19 -25.22
N SER A 198 -21.86 17.88 -26.47
CA SER A 198 -21.42 16.54 -26.86
C SER A 198 -19.94 16.34 -26.49
N LEU A 199 -19.70 16.06 -25.22
CA LEU A 199 -18.36 15.99 -24.63
C LEU A 199 -17.87 14.56 -24.44
N TYR A 200 -16.56 14.38 -24.57
CA TYR A 200 -15.90 13.13 -24.24
C TYR A 200 -14.49 13.40 -23.67
N ILE A 201 -14.00 12.47 -22.86
CA ILE A 201 -12.64 12.54 -22.32
C ILE A 201 -11.72 11.73 -23.22
N LYS A 202 -10.66 12.37 -23.72
CA LYS A 202 -9.58 11.72 -24.44
C LYS A 202 -8.36 11.58 -23.52
N ASP A 203 -7.98 10.35 -23.25
CA ASP A 203 -6.65 10.06 -22.75
C ASP A 203 -5.63 10.14 -23.91
N LEU A 204 -4.60 10.98 -23.76
CA LEU A 204 -3.55 11.12 -24.77
C LEU A 204 -2.71 9.86 -24.91
N ASP A 205 -2.59 9.07 -23.83
CA ASP A 205 -1.86 7.80 -23.85
C ASP A 205 -2.78 6.63 -24.26
N SER A 206 -4.07 6.92 -24.54
CA SER A 206 -5.12 5.97 -24.95
C SER A 206 -5.21 4.71 -24.08
N SER A 207 -4.85 4.83 -22.80
CA SER A 207 -4.82 3.75 -21.82
C SER A 207 -6.12 3.66 -21.02
N VAL A 208 -6.87 4.75 -20.93
CA VAL A 208 -8.15 4.82 -20.21
C VAL A 208 -9.25 5.31 -21.15
N VAL A 209 -10.39 4.63 -21.11
CA VAL A 209 -11.62 5.01 -21.82
C VAL A 209 -12.64 5.51 -20.81
N PHE A 210 -13.41 6.52 -21.21
CA PHE A 210 -14.51 7.08 -20.42
C PHE A 210 -15.81 7.01 -21.22
N GLU A 211 -16.90 6.69 -20.53
CA GLU A 211 -18.24 6.59 -21.08
C GLU A 211 -19.18 7.56 -20.37
N GLU A 212 -20.17 8.07 -21.10
CA GLU A 212 -21.26 8.85 -20.52
C GLU A 212 -22.23 7.90 -19.82
N ILE A 213 -22.37 8.04 -18.51
CA ILE A 213 -23.21 7.16 -17.69
C ILE A 213 -24.51 7.83 -17.24
N GLY A 214 -24.73 9.09 -17.62
CA GLY A 214 -25.98 9.81 -17.40
C GLY A 214 -25.77 11.25 -16.92
N GLU A 215 -26.83 11.79 -16.31
CA GLU A 215 -26.86 13.14 -15.73
C GLU A 215 -27.25 13.06 -14.25
N ALA A 216 -26.79 14.02 -13.45
CA ALA A 216 -27.21 14.18 -12.06
C ALA A 216 -27.49 15.64 -11.72
N ILE A 217 -28.39 15.84 -10.76
CA ILE A 217 -28.65 17.15 -10.15
C ILE A 217 -27.83 17.24 -8.87
N LEU A 218 -26.89 18.18 -8.84
CA LEU A 218 -26.04 18.46 -7.69
C LEU A 218 -26.72 19.47 -6.73
N PRO A 219 -26.27 19.56 -5.46
CA PRO A 219 -26.76 20.56 -4.52
C PRO A 219 -26.72 21.97 -5.12
N GLY A 220 -27.79 22.75 -4.93
CA GLY A 220 -27.95 24.05 -5.60
C GLY A 220 -28.65 23.98 -6.96
N ASN A 221 -29.21 22.82 -7.34
CA ASN A 221 -29.97 22.60 -8.58
C ASN A 221 -29.12 22.77 -9.86
N HIS A 222 -27.83 22.46 -9.76
CA HIS A 222 -26.91 22.43 -10.89
C HIS A 222 -27.01 21.08 -11.61
N SER A 223 -27.28 21.10 -12.91
CA SER A 223 -27.21 19.88 -13.73
C SER A 223 -25.76 19.55 -14.07
N ALA A 224 -25.40 18.28 -13.96
CA ALA A 224 -24.09 17.77 -14.32
C ALA A 224 -24.22 16.54 -15.22
N LYS A 225 -23.46 16.55 -16.32
CA LYS A 225 -23.23 15.35 -17.13
C LYS A 225 -22.12 14.51 -16.51
N ILE A 226 -22.31 13.20 -16.46
CA ILE A 226 -21.39 12.27 -15.82
C ILE A 226 -20.64 11.44 -16.85
N LEU A 227 -19.32 11.54 -16.83
CA LEU A 227 -18.42 10.66 -17.56
C LEU A 227 -17.64 9.78 -16.58
N GLN A 228 -17.65 8.46 -16.77
CA GLN A 228 -16.95 7.51 -15.90
C GLN A 228 -15.94 6.66 -16.66
N SER A 229 -14.80 6.36 -16.04
CA SER A 229 -13.85 5.40 -16.61
C SER A 229 -14.50 4.03 -16.75
N THR A 230 -14.18 3.31 -17.83
CA THR A 230 -14.71 1.94 -18.06
C THR A 230 -13.97 0.88 -17.24
N GLN A 231 -12.81 1.25 -16.69
CA GLN A 231 -11.99 0.41 -15.83
C GLN A 231 -11.48 1.19 -14.62
N ALA A 232 -11.15 0.46 -13.55
CA ALA A 232 -10.49 1.02 -12.38
C ALA A 232 -9.03 1.37 -12.71
N ILE A 233 -8.64 2.60 -12.41
CA ILE A 233 -7.35 3.19 -12.70
C ILE A 233 -6.45 3.03 -11.46
N GLU A 234 -5.21 2.56 -11.67
CA GLU A 234 -4.22 2.43 -10.59
C GLU A 234 -3.86 3.80 -10.02
N MET A 235 -3.86 3.89 -8.69
CA MET A 235 -3.50 5.13 -7.99
C MET A 235 -1.99 5.30 -7.92
N HIS A 236 -1.55 6.55 -8.12
CA HIS A 236 -0.16 6.96 -7.99
C HIS A 236 -0.05 8.28 -7.24
N GLU A 237 1.03 8.45 -6.48
CA GLU A 237 1.38 9.70 -5.78
C GLU A 237 1.41 10.89 -6.75
N ARG A 238 1.88 10.63 -7.97
CA ARG A 238 1.85 11.58 -9.08
C ARG A 238 1.11 10.91 -10.24
N PRO A 239 -0.17 11.24 -10.46
CA PRO A 239 -0.92 10.65 -11.56
C PRO A 239 -0.25 10.98 -12.89
N HIS A 240 -0.09 9.97 -13.75
CA HIS A 240 0.54 10.11 -15.06
C HIS A 240 -0.46 10.39 -16.17
N GLN A 241 -1.76 10.23 -15.90
CA GLN A 241 -2.83 10.35 -16.88
C GLN A 241 -2.88 11.77 -17.47
N ARG A 242 -2.94 11.83 -18.79
CA ARG A 242 -2.97 13.07 -19.56
C ARG A 242 -4.31 13.21 -20.25
N LEU A 243 -5.32 13.57 -19.45
CA LEU A 243 -6.72 13.61 -19.88
C LEU A 243 -7.09 14.98 -20.44
N GLN A 244 -7.79 14.98 -21.57
CA GLN A 244 -8.36 16.17 -22.21
C GLN A 244 -9.87 16.07 -22.30
N LEU A 245 -10.58 17.17 -22.08
CA LEU A 245 -12.00 17.28 -22.40
C LEU A 245 -12.15 17.81 -23.83
N LYS A 246 -12.85 17.07 -24.67
CA LYS A 246 -13.09 17.42 -26.07
C LYS A 246 -14.57 17.48 -26.38
N GLU A 247 -14.91 18.34 -27.32
CA GLU A 247 -16.25 18.45 -27.88
C GLU A 247 -16.26 17.88 -29.30
N SER A 248 -17.20 16.96 -29.56
CA SER A 248 -17.40 16.40 -30.88
C SER A 248 -18.35 17.30 -31.67
N LEU A 249 -17.81 18.03 -32.65
CA LEU A 249 -18.59 18.87 -33.55
C LEU A 249 -19.02 18.04 -34.77
N LYS A 250 -20.04 17.19 -34.57
CA LYS A 250 -20.59 16.31 -35.63
C LYS A 250 -21.32 17.07 -36.75
N GLU A 251 -21.52 18.38 -36.62
CA GLU A 251 -22.34 19.20 -37.52
C GLU A 251 -21.58 19.83 -38.70
N SER A 252 -20.27 19.63 -38.83
CA SER A 252 -19.48 20.22 -39.93
C SER A 252 -19.01 19.17 -40.95
N GLN A 253 -18.94 19.54 -42.24
CA GLN A 253 -18.50 18.66 -43.34
C GLN A 253 -17.07 18.10 -43.17
N ASN A 254 -16.31 18.61 -42.20
CA ASN A 254 -15.11 17.99 -41.66
C ASN A 254 -15.27 17.84 -40.14
N PRO A 255 -15.51 16.63 -39.61
CA PRO A 255 -15.57 16.44 -38.17
C PRO A 255 -14.21 16.84 -37.56
N ARG A 256 -14.23 17.92 -36.78
CA ARG A 256 -13.06 18.37 -36.02
C ARG A 256 -13.43 18.38 -34.55
N ASP A 257 -12.65 17.67 -33.76
CA ASP A 257 -12.78 17.73 -32.33
C ASP A 257 -12.14 19.00 -31.80
N ARG A 258 -12.90 19.74 -30.99
CA ARG A 258 -12.40 20.93 -30.31
C ARG A 258 -11.94 20.53 -28.91
N VAL A 259 -10.70 20.87 -28.56
CA VAL A 259 -10.24 20.73 -27.17
C VAL A 259 -10.82 21.87 -26.34
N LEU A 260 -11.59 21.53 -25.32
CA LEU A 260 -12.14 22.49 -24.36
C LEU A 260 -11.21 22.66 -23.15
N ILE A 261 -10.70 21.55 -22.62
CA ILE A 261 -9.77 21.53 -21.48
C ILE A 261 -8.54 20.70 -21.85
N ASN A 262 -7.38 21.34 -21.84
CA ASN A 262 -6.11 20.71 -22.21
C ASN A 262 -5.57 19.73 -21.15
N ARG A 263 -5.96 19.90 -19.89
CA ARG A 263 -5.59 19.04 -18.76
C ARG A 263 -6.74 18.99 -17.76
N LEU A 264 -7.44 17.85 -17.74
CA LEU A 264 -8.42 17.59 -16.70
C LEU A 264 -7.73 17.30 -15.37
N PRO A 265 -8.37 17.64 -14.24
CA PRO A 265 -7.91 17.24 -12.92
C PRO A 265 -7.89 15.71 -12.81
N ASN A 266 -6.85 15.17 -12.19
CA ASN A 266 -6.74 13.75 -11.87
C ASN A 266 -7.39 13.46 -10.50
N ALA A 267 -7.75 12.20 -10.25
CA ALA A 267 -8.29 11.80 -8.96
C ALA A 267 -7.30 12.11 -7.81
N SER A 268 -7.85 12.56 -6.69
CA SER A 268 -7.11 12.70 -5.43
C SER A 268 -7.54 11.62 -4.46
N VAL A 269 -6.60 11.16 -3.62
CA VAL A 269 -6.87 10.24 -2.52
C VAL A 269 -7.89 10.83 -1.53
N SER A 270 -7.96 12.16 -1.42
CA SER A 270 -8.85 12.84 -0.48
C SER A 270 -10.33 12.77 -0.84
N HIS A 271 -10.69 12.48 -2.10
CA HIS A 271 -12.08 12.51 -2.60
C HIS A 271 -12.51 11.12 -3.08
N MET A 272 -12.48 10.14 -2.16
CA MET A 272 -12.86 8.76 -2.44
C MET A 272 -14.12 8.36 -1.68
N HIS A 273 -15.06 7.73 -2.38
CA HIS A 273 -16.25 7.10 -1.80
C HIS A 273 -16.45 5.69 -2.37
N SER A 274 -17.33 4.89 -1.78
CA SER A 274 -17.72 3.59 -2.33
C SER A 274 -19.10 3.69 -2.96
N ASP A 275 -19.25 3.27 -4.21
CA ASP A 275 -20.50 3.38 -4.96
C ASP A 275 -20.68 2.14 -5.86
N TRP A 276 -21.89 1.91 -6.34
CA TRP A 276 -22.23 0.73 -7.13
C TRP A 276 -21.83 0.92 -8.60
N VAL A 277 -20.88 0.11 -9.09
CA VAL A 277 -20.50 0.06 -10.51
C VAL A 277 -20.71 -1.36 -11.02
N GLY A 278 -21.55 -1.54 -12.04
CA GLY A 278 -21.79 -2.85 -12.66
C GLY A 278 -22.33 -3.91 -11.69
N GLY A 279 -23.07 -3.51 -10.65
CA GLY A 279 -23.63 -4.42 -9.64
C GLY A 279 -22.65 -4.85 -8.54
N LYS A 280 -21.48 -4.20 -8.42
CA LYS A 280 -20.54 -4.37 -7.31
C LYS A 280 -20.23 -3.04 -6.62
N MET A 281 -19.97 -3.10 -5.32
CA MET A 281 -19.45 -1.95 -4.57
C MET A 281 -17.99 -1.72 -4.96
N GLU A 282 -17.73 -0.59 -5.61
CA GLU A 282 -16.41 -0.21 -6.11
C GLU A 282 -15.99 1.14 -5.51
N LYS A 283 -14.69 1.36 -5.40
CA LYS A 283 -14.18 2.67 -4.96
C LYS A 283 -14.20 3.66 -6.13
N ILE A 284 -14.88 4.78 -5.93
CA ILE A 284 -15.00 5.86 -6.91
C ILE A 284 -14.25 7.10 -6.42
N SER A 285 -13.51 7.72 -7.34
CA SER A 285 -12.96 9.06 -7.20
C SER A 285 -13.82 10.05 -7.98
N GLU A 286 -14.48 10.94 -7.25
CA GLU A 286 -15.35 11.96 -7.86
C GLU A 286 -14.56 13.24 -8.15
N ILE A 287 -14.76 13.76 -9.36
CA ILE A 287 -14.03 14.90 -9.88
C ILE A 287 -15.03 15.88 -10.50
N TYR A 288 -15.03 17.10 -10.01
CA TYR A 288 -15.99 18.14 -10.38
C TYR A 288 -15.31 19.14 -11.32
N VAL A 289 -15.92 19.39 -12.49
CA VAL A 289 -15.38 20.27 -13.53
C VAL A 289 -16.43 21.31 -13.90
N ASN A 290 -16.09 22.58 -13.65
CA ASN A 290 -16.84 23.76 -14.06
C ASN A 290 -16.27 24.35 -15.34
#